data_AF-A0A967VLR1-F1
#
_entry.id   AF-A0A967VLR1-F1
#
_cell.length_a   1.000
_cell.length_b   1.000
_cell.length_c   1.000
_cell.angle_alpha   90.00
_cell.angle_beta   90.00
_cell.angle_gamma   90.00
#
_symmetry.space_group_name_H-M   'P 1'
#
loop_
_entity.id
_entity.type
_entity.pdbx_description
1 polymer ?
#
loop_
_entity_poly.entity_id
_entity_poly.type
_entity_poly.pdbx_seq_one_letter_code
_entity_poly.pdbx_strand_id
1 'polypeptide(L)'
;YMSTSIAETSGLDELEPVQHHHAHVAAAMAEHGRAGPVLGMAFDGTGYGSDGKVWGCELMVADLLDFRRVGHLRYAPLPGGDRGARTPWRSLLGYASLDDPTWAGDALADVDPTELEVAWRQIERELNAPRASSLGRLFDAAAALLGIRLESRYEGQAAMELECAAATTPGRILPFPVRRQGAAEVEGNGQ
;
A
#
# COMPACT_ATOMS: atom_id res chain seq x y z
N TYR A 1 6.96 -15.48 5.00
CA TYR A 1 7.29 -15.75 3.58
C TYR A 1 8.02 -17.09 3.47
N MET A 2 7.89 -17.83 2.36
CA MET A 2 8.62 -19.11 2.20
C MET A 2 10.15 -18.91 2.17
N SER A 3 10.63 -17.83 1.55
CA SER A 3 12.05 -17.46 1.55
C SER A 3 12.60 -17.26 2.96
N THR A 4 11.85 -16.61 3.85
CA THR A 4 12.21 -16.47 5.27
C THR A 4 12.33 -17.83 5.95
N SER A 5 11.37 -18.74 5.73
CA SER A 5 11.43 -20.09 6.31
C SER A 5 12.62 -20.90 5.82
N ILE A 6 13.03 -20.74 4.55
CA ILE A 6 14.25 -21.35 4.02
C ILE A 6 15.49 -20.81 4.74
N ALA A 7 15.57 -19.49 4.96
CA ALA A 7 16.67 -18.88 5.70
C ALA A 7 16.72 -19.37 7.16
N GLU A 8 15.58 -19.45 7.84
CA GLU A 8 15.48 -19.95 9.21
C GLU A 8 15.89 -21.43 9.35
N THR A 9 15.74 -22.21 8.28
CA THR A 9 16.08 -23.65 8.28
C THR A 9 17.44 -23.96 7.64
N SER A 10 18.20 -22.94 7.23
CA SER A 10 19.46 -23.13 6.52
C SER A 10 20.63 -23.58 7.40
N GLY A 11 20.50 -23.48 8.73
CA GLY A 11 21.58 -23.78 9.68
C GLY A 11 22.70 -22.74 9.70
N LEU A 12 22.43 -21.50 9.23
CA LEU A 12 23.35 -20.38 9.39
C LEU A 12 23.23 -19.82 10.81
N ASP A 13 24.35 -19.39 11.39
CA ASP A 13 24.41 -18.85 12.75
C ASP A 13 23.82 -17.44 12.86
N GLU A 14 23.81 -16.69 11.76
CA GLU A 14 23.38 -15.28 11.70
C GLU A 14 22.44 -15.07 10.51
N LEU A 15 21.30 -14.41 10.77
CA LEU A 15 20.29 -14.09 9.78
C LEU A 15 19.93 -12.60 9.90
N GLU A 16 20.12 -11.86 8.82
CA GLU A 16 19.85 -10.41 8.77
C GLU A 16 18.57 -10.13 7.95
N PRO A 17 17.43 -9.87 8.60
CA PRO A 17 16.19 -9.54 7.91
C PRO A 17 16.26 -8.10 7.38
N VAL A 18 16.02 -7.92 6.08
CA VAL A 18 15.92 -6.61 5.45
C VAL A 18 14.45 -6.25 5.24
N GLN A 19 14.07 -5.02 5.59
CA GLN A 19 12.72 -4.55 5.36
C GLN A 19 12.45 -4.41 3.85
N HIS A 20 11.30 -4.90 3.38
CA HIS A 20 10.97 -5.02 1.95
C HIS A 20 11.12 -3.72 1.15
N HIS A 21 10.62 -2.62 1.68
CA HIS A 21 10.61 -1.32 1.01
C HIS A 21 11.98 -0.64 1.09
N HIS A 22 12.72 -0.83 2.18
CA HIS A 22 14.13 -0.44 2.30
C HIS A 22 14.98 -1.19 1.28
N ALA A 23 14.75 -2.49 1.09
CA ALA A 23 15.44 -3.28 0.06
C ALA A 23 15.18 -2.72 -1.35
N HIS A 24 13.95 -2.30 -1.67
CA HIS A 24 13.63 -1.63 -2.94
C HIS A 24 14.42 -0.33 -3.13
N VAL A 25 14.46 0.52 -2.10
CA VAL A 25 15.22 1.78 -2.16
C VAL A 25 16.72 1.52 -2.26
N ALA A 26 17.27 0.62 -1.44
CA ALA A 26 18.68 0.26 -1.43
C ALA A 26 19.13 -0.36 -2.75
N ALA A 27 18.28 -1.17 -3.41
CA ALA A 27 18.56 -1.71 -4.74
C ALA A 27 18.73 -0.61 -5.79
N ALA A 28 17.82 0.37 -5.82
CA ALA A 28 17.92 1.53 -6.72
C ALA A 28 19.15 2.41 -6.39
N MET A 29 19.47 2.57 -5.10
CA MET A 29 20.70 3.26 -4.68
C MET A 29 21.96 2.56 -5.20
N ALA A 30 22.02 1.23 -5.05
CA ALA A 30 23.15 0.41 -5.49
C ALA A 30 23.34 0.49 -7.01
N GLU A 31 22.26 0.40 -7.80
CA GLU A 31 22.29 0.56 -9.26
C GLU A 31 22.92 1.90 -9.69
N HIS A 32 22.71 2.96 -8.90
CA HIS A 32 23.22 4.29 -9.18
C HIS A 32 24.49 4.67 -8.39
N GLY A 33 25.14 3.71 -7.71
CA GLY A 33 26.36 3.96 -6.94
C GLY A 33 26.19 4.98 -5.80
N ARG A 34 25.00 5.02 -5.19
CA ARG A 34 24.67 5.92 -4.08
C ARG A 34 24.79 5.18 -2.74
N ALA A 35 25.53 5.77 -1.81
CA ALA A 35 25.67 5.24 -0.45
C ALA A 35 25.25 6.22 0.66
N GLY A 36 25.13 7.51 0.34
CA GLY A 36 24.67 8.53 1.29
C GLY A 36 23.15 8.55 1.45
N PRO A 37 22.63 9.28 2.45
CA PRO A 37 21.20 9.35 2.72
C PRO A 37 20.39 9.89 1.54
N VAL A 38 19.26 9.25 1.24
CA VAL A 38 18.30 9.66 0.22
C VAL A 38 16.90 9.78 0.80
N LEU A 39 16.05 10.59 0.15
CA LEU A 39 14.60 10.48 0.30
C LEU A 39 14.10 9.42 -0.69
N GLY A 40 13.86 8.21 -0.18
CA GLY A 40 13.35 7.07 -0.94
C GLY A 40 11.83 7.06 -0.99
N MET A 41 11.30 6.63 -2.13
CA MET A 41 9.88 6.38 -2.35
C MET A 41 9.72 4.94 -2.81
N ALA A 42 9.01 4.12 -2.04
CA ALA A 42 8.78 2.72 -2.34
C ALA A 42 7.28 2.46 -2.51
N PHE A 43 6.86 2.25 -3.76
CA PHE A 43 5.46 2.14 -4.17
C PHE A 43 5.22 0.76 -4.80
N ASP A 44 4.39 -0.05 -4.16
CA ASP A 44 4.10 -1.41 -4.58
C ASP A 44 2.67 -1.86 -4.19
N GLY A 45 2.42 -3.16 -4.35
CA GLY A 45 1.17 -3.79 -3.92
C GLY A 45 1.14 -4.06 -2.42
N THR A 46 2.09 -4.83 -1.89
CA THR A 46 2.09 -5.26 -0.49
C THR A 46 3.50 -5.61 -0.02
N GLY A 47 3.91 -5.06 1.12
CA GLY A 47 5.02 -5.57 1.92
C GLY A 47 4.72 -5.51 3.41
N TYR A 48 5.34 -6.41 4.19
CA TYR A 48 5.15 -6.43 5.64
C TYR A 48 5.82 -5.22 6.30
N GLY A 49 5.02 -4.40 6.98
CA GLY A 49 5.47 -3.23 7.71
C GLY A 49 6.03 -3.59 9.08
N SER A 50 6.96 -2.78 9.58
CA SER A 50 7.52 -2.95 10.94
C SER A 50 6.50 -2.67 12.06
N ASP A 51 5.35 -2.07 11.72
CA ASP A 51 4.22 -1.82 12.63
C ASP A 51 3.10 -2.86 12.51
N GLY A 52 3.38 -4.02 11.89
CA GLY A 52 2.44 -5.12 11.72
C GLY A 52 1.33 -4.87 10.68
N LYS A 53 1.42 -3.78 9.92
CA LYS A 53 0.47 -3.41 8.86
C LYS A 53 1.05 -3.70 7.48
N VAL A 54 0.19 -3.67 6.46
CA VAL A 54 0.64 -3.79 5.07
C VAL A 54 1.12 -2.43 4.60
N TRP A 55 2.35 -2.38 4.11
CA TRP A 55 2.94 -1.20 3.47
C TRP A 55 2.86 -1.35 1.94
N GLY A 56 2.99 -0.23 1.24
CA GLY A 56 3.08 -0.20 -0.23
C GLY A 56 3.00 1.19 -0.85
N CYS A 57 3.10 2.26 -0.05
CA CYS A 57 3.26 3.62 -0.51
C CYS A 57 4.04 4.41 0.54
N GLU A 58 5.35 4.20 0.56
CA GLU A 58 6.20 4.58 1.67
C GLU A 58 7.20 5.67 1.28
N LEU A 59 7.29 6.71 2.10
CA LEU A 59 8.34 7.73 2.05
C LEU A 59 9.30 7.47 3.20
N MET A 60 10.59 7.38 2.91
CA MET A 60 11.62 7.12 3.92
C MET A 60 12.89 7.91 3.66
N VAL A 61 13.57 8.31 4.72
CA VAL A 61 14.98 8.71 4.65
C VAL A 61 15.79 7.44 4.85
N ALA A 62 16.57 7.03 3.87
CA ALA A 62 17.28 5.75 3.89
C ALA A 62 18.71 5.88 3.39
N ASP A 63 19.58 5.00 3.88
CA ASP A 63 20.86 4.67 3.26
C ASP A 63 20.95 3.14 3.04
N LEU A 64 22.15 2.61 2.79
CA LEU A 64 22.33 1.17 2.55
C LEU A 64 22.22 0.31 3.82
N LEU A 65 22.27 0.92 5.00
CA LEU A 65 22.31 0.24 6.29
C LEU A 65 21.01 0.40 7.08
N ASP A 66 20.35 1.56 6.97
CA ASP A 66 19.15 1.84 7.76
C ASP A 66 18.14 2.70 6.99
N PHE A 67 16.90 2.75 7.51
CA PHE A 67 15.85 3.62 7.02
C PHE A 67 14.97 4.14 8.16
N ARG A 68 14.48 5.37 7.97
CA ARG A 68 13.44 5.98 8.80
C ARG A 68 12.26 6.35 7.93
N ARG A 69 11.11 5.72 8.17
CA ARG A 69 9.84 6.07 7.53
C ARG A 69 9.43 7.49 7.95
N VAL A 70 9.14 8.35 6.97
CA VAL A 70 8.77 9.76 7.18
C VAL A 70 7.39 10.12 6.62
N GLY A 71 6.75 9.22 5.86
CA GLY A 71 5.39 9.42 5.37
C GLY A 71 4.84 8.19 4.67
N HIS A 72 3.52 8.11 4.56
CA HIS A 72 2.83 7.03 3.88
C HIS A 72 1.38 7.41 3.56
N LEU A 73 0.72 6.63 2.69
CA LEU A 73 -0.74 6.76 2.50
C LEU A 73 -1.49 6.42 3.80
N ARG A 74 -2.62 7.10 4.05
CA ARG A 74 -3.51 6.76 5.17
C ARG A 74 -3.88 5.28 5.07
N TYR A 75 -3.75 4.57 6.20
CA TYR A 75 -4.09 3.16 6.28
C TYR A 75 -5.59 2.93 5.99
N ALA A 76 -5.89 2.20 4.93
CA ALA A 76 -7.22 1.72 4.57
C ALA A 76 -7.39 0.25 4.97
N PRO A 77 -8.54 -0.17 5.54
CA PRO A 77 -8.83 -1.58 5.75
C PRO A 77 -9.03 -2.29 4.40
N LEU A 78 -8.51 -3.50 4.26
CA LEU A 78 -8.66 -4.32 3.04
C LEU A 78 -9.48 -5.58 3.35
N PRO A 79 -10.83 -5.54 3.28
CA PRO A 79 -11.64 -6.69 3.62
C PRO A 79 -11.39 -7.87 2.68
N GLY A 80 -11.35 -9.09 3.24
CA GLY A 80 -11.23 -10.32 2.46
C GLY A 80 -9.82 -10.87 2.31
N GLY A 81 -8.82 -10.28 2.99
CA GLY A 81 -7.43 -10.75 2.97
C GLY A 81 -6.88 -10.87 1.54
N ASP A 82 -6.32 -12.03 1.19
CA ASP A 82 -5.75 -12.31 -0.13
C ASP A 82 -6.74 -12.10 -1.30
N ARG A 83 -8.06 -12.23 -1.05
CA ARG A 83 -9.07 -11.94 -2.08
C ARG A 83 -9.11 -10.46 -2.45
N GLY A 84 -8.72 -9.56 -1.55
CA GLY A 84 -8.72 -8.12 -1.79
C GLY A 84 -7.88 -7.71 -2.99
N ALA A 85 -6.77 -8.40 -3.25
CA ALA A 85 -5.93 -8.16 -4.42
C ALA A 85 -6.58 -8.58 -5.76
N ARG A 86 -7.58 -9.45 -5.73
CA ARG A 86 -8.31 -9.92 -6.92
C ARG A 86 -9.68 -9.27 -7.09
N THR A 87 -10.10 -8.44 -6.15
CA THR A 87 -11.41 -7.80 -6.17
C THR A 87 -11.25 -6.31 -5.90
N PRO A 88 -10.83 -5.53 -6.91
CA PRO A 88 -10.69 -4.07 -6.81
C PRO A 88 -11.82 -3.34 -6.09
N TRP A 89 -13.07 -3.79 -6.24
CA TRP A 89 -14.21 -3.22 -5.52
C TRP A 89 -14.07 -3.28 -3.99
N ARG A 90 -13.36 -4.27 -3.44
CA ARG A 90 -13.05 -4.37 -2.00
C ARG A 90 -12.05 -3.31 -1.56
N SER A 91 -11.09 -2.98 -2.42
CA SER A 91 -10.16 -1.87 -2.17
C SER A 91 -10.92 -0.55 -2.17
N LEU A 92 -11.83 -0.35 -3.14
CA LEU A 92 -12.73 0.80 -3.17
C LEU A 92 -13.54 0.91 -1.88
N LEU A 93 -14.19 -0.18 -1.43
CA LEU A 93 -14.95 -0.20 -0.18
C LEU A 93 -14.07 0.16 1.03
N GLY A 94 -12.85 -0.38 1.09
CA GLY A 94 -11.89 -0.09 2.14
C GLY A 94 -11.54 1.39 2.23
N TYR A 95 -11.23 2.02 1.10
CA TYR A 95 -10.98 3.47 1.06
C TYR A 95 -12.23 4.30 1.35
N ALA A 96 -13.39 3.88 0.83
CA ALA A 96 -14.68 4.54 1.08
C ALA A 96 -15.04 4.54 2.58
N SER A 97 -14.74 3.46 3.30
CA SER A 97 -14.98 3.34 4.75
C SER A 97 -14.15 4.27 5.63
N LEU A 98 -13.12 4.93 5.07
CA LEU A 98 -12.32 5.90 5.82
C LEU A 98 -13.07 7.19 6.13
N ASP A 99 -14.10 7.48 5.34
CA ASP A 99 -14.98 8.64 5.43
C ASP A 99 -16.43 8.16 5.11
N ASP A 100 -17.30 9.02 4.58
CA ASP A 100 -18.66 8.63 4.17
C ASP A 100 -18.61 7.82 2.86
N PRO A 101 -19.12 6.57 2.80
CA PRO A 101 -19.00 5.73 1.60
C PRO A 101 -19.97 6.12 0.46
N THR A 102 -20.87 7.08 0.65
CA THR A 102 -21.90 7.45 -0.35
C THR A 102 -21.32 7.84 -1.71
N TRP A 103 -20.12 8.41 -1.77
CA TRP A 103 -19.46 8.77 -3.04
C TRP A 103 -19.06 7.56 -3.90
N ALA A 104 -18.98 6.36 -3.31
CA ALA A 104 -18.63 5.12 -4.01
C ALA A 104 -19.87 4.30 -4.42
N GLY A 105 -21.09 4.73 -4.05
CA GLY A 105 -22.32 3.94 -4.19
C GLY A 105 -22.59 3.46 -5.61
N ASP A 106 -22.53 4.37 -6.59
CA ASP A 106 -22.79 4.05 -7.99
C ASP A 106 -21.79 3.03 -8.56
N ALA A 107 -20.51 3.15 -8.20
CA ALA A 107 -19.47 2.22 -8.65
C ALA A 107 -19.58 0.83 -8.01
N LEU A 108 -20.29 0.72 -6.89
CA LEU A 108 -20.54 -0.54 -6.18
C LEU A 108 -21.92 -1.13 -6.48
N ALA A 109 -22.74 -0.48 -7.32
CA ALA A 109 -24.10 -0.92 -7.61
C ALA A 109 -24.17 -2.30 -8.29
N ASP A 110 -23.13 -2.65 -9.07
CA ASP A 110 -23.02 -3.94 -9.76
C ASP A 110 -22.40 -5.05 -8.90
N VAL A 111 -22.03 -4.74 -7.65
CA VAL A 111 -21.50 -5.75 -6.69
C VAL A 111 -22.66 -6.48 -6.03
N ASP A 112 -22.52 -7.80 -5.85
CA ASP A 112 -23.52 -8.58 -5.13
C ASP A 112 -23.79 -7.99 -3.73
N PRO A 113 -25.04 -7.66 -3.37
CA PRO A 113 -25.36 -7.00 -2.11
C PRO A 113 -24.97 -7.82 -0.88
N THR A 114 -24.98 -9.16 -0.97
CA THR A 114 -24.58 -10.04 0.12
C THR A 114 -23.07 -10.00 0.32
N GLU A 115 -22.29 -10.05 -0.77
CA GLU A 115 -20.83 -9.91 -0.68
C GLU A 115 -20.40 -8.55 -0.16
N LEU A 116 -21.10 -7.49 -0.58
CA LEU A 116 -20.86 -6.12 -0.12
C LEU A 116 -21.10 -5.98 1.38
N GLU A 117 -22.24 -6.48 1.88
CA GLU A 117 -22.57 -6.49 3.31
C GLU A 117 -21.56 -7.30 4.13
N VAL A 118 -21.11 -8.45 3.61
CA VAL A 118 -20.07 -9.25 4.29
C VAL A 118 -18.75 -8.48 4.36
N ALA A 119 -18.33 -7.84 3.28
CA ALA A 119 -17.11 -7.04 3.25
C ALA A 119 -17.19 -5.83 4.19
N TRP A 120 -18.36 -5.19 4.28
CA TRP A 120 -18.61 -4.11 5.22
C TRP A 120 -18.47 -4.58 6.67
N ARG A 121 -19.09 -5.70 7.03
CA ARG A 121 -18.96 -6.29 8.38
C ARG A 121 -17.52 -6.71 8.72
N GLN A 122 -16.75 -7.16 7.72
CA GLN A 122 -15.33 -7.45 7.90
C GLN A 122 -14.55 -6.19 8.31
N ILE A 123 -14.85 -5.05 7.69
CA ILE A 123 -14.26 -3.76 8.05
C ILE A 123 -14.69 -3.36 9.46
N GLU A 124 -16.00 -3.34 9.75
CA GLU A 124 -16.54 -2.88 11.05
C GLU A 124 -15.99 -3.67 12.24
N ARG A 125 -15.75 -4.97 12.05
CA ARG A 125 -15.27 -5.86 13.11
C ARG A 125 -13.76 -6.08 13.09
N GLU A 126 -13.06 -5.44 12.16
CA GLU A 126 -11.61 -5.66 11.90
C GLU A 126 -11.27 -7.15 11.68
N LEU A 127 -12.19 -7.90 11.06
CA LEU A 127 -12.07 -9.34 10.81
C LEU A 127 -11.61 -9.60 9.38
N ASN A 128 -10.40 -10.15 9.23
CA ASN A 128 -9.79 -10.39 7.92
C ASN A 128 -9.78 -9.13 7.02
N ALA A 129 -9.52 -7.99 7.66
CA ALA A 129 -9.47 -6.66 7.04
C ALA A 129 -8.17 -5.94 7.44
N PRO A 130 -6.99 -6.47 7.06
CA PRO A 130 -5.72 -5.84 7.40
C PRO A 130 -5.66 -4.41 6.90
N ARG A 131 -5.04 -3.54 7.69
CA ARG A 131 -4.84 -2.13 7.33
C ARG A 131 -3.62 -1.99 6.43
N ALA A 132 -3.78 -1.25 5.34
CA ALA A 132 -2.76 -1.10 4.31
C ALA A 132 -2.54 0.35 3.87
N SER A 133 -1.28 0.74 3.70
CA SER A 133 -0.86 1.99 3.05
C SER A 133 -0.45 1.72 1.59
N SER A 134 -1.14 0.82 0.91
CA SER A 134 -0.73 0.30 -0.41
C SER A 134 -1.11 1.21 -1.57
N LEU A 135 -0.13 1.55 -2.43
CA LEU A 135 -0.40 2.27 -3.68
C LEU A 135 -1.13 1.37 -4.68
N GLY A 136 -0.74 0.10 -4.79
CA GLY A 136 -1.42 -0.85 -5.69
C GLY A 136 -2.92 -0.98 -5.38
N ARG A 137 -3.29 -1.03 -4.09
CA ARG A 137 -4.70 -1.06 -3.68
C ARG A 137 -5.42 0.27 -3.91
N LEU A 138 -4.71 1.40 -3.86
CA LEU A 138 -5.28 2.69 -4.26
C LEU A 138 -5.59 2.71 -5.78
N PHE A 139 -4.69 2.17 -6.60
CA PHE A 139 -4.94 2.02 -8.04
C PHE A 139 -6.12 1.09 -8.31
N ASP A 140 -6.23 -0.04 -7.61
CA ASP A 140 -7.38 -0.93 -7.70
C ASP A 140 -8.68 -0.21 -7.32
N ALA A 141 -8.68 0.55 -6.22
CA ALA A 141 -9.83 1.34 -5.79
C ALA A 141 -10.26 2.38 -6.83
N ALA A 142 -9.30 3.09 -7.45
CA ALA A 142 -9.56 4.06 -8.50
C ALA A 142 -10.10 3.39 -9.77
N ALA A 143 -9.54 2.24 -10.17
CA ALA A 143 -10.03 1.47 -11.31
C ALA A 143 -11.47 0.96 -11.09
N ALA A 144 -11.79 0.52 -9.88
CA ALA A 144 -13.15 0.13 -9.52
C ALA A 144 -14.11 1.33 -9.53
N LEU A 145 -13.70 2.47 -8.95
CA LEU A 145 -14.50 3.69 -8.93
C LEU A 145 -14.86 4.18 -10.33
N LEU A 146 -13.91 4.08 -11.27
CA LEU A 146 -14.09 4.48 -12.66
C LEU A 146 -14.81 3.43 -13.52
N GLY A 147 -15.25 2.31 -12.93
CA GLY A 147 -15.91 1.22 -13.65
C GLY A 147 -15.01 0.46 -14.62
N ILE A 148 -13.68 0.60 -14.52
CA ILE A 148 -12.71 -0.08 -15.37
C ILE A 148 -12.65 -1.56 -15.01
N ARG A 149 -12.55 -1.86 -13.71
CA ARG A 149 -12.39 -3.24 -13.23
C ARG A 149 -12.89 -3.39 -11.80
N LEU A 150 -13.85 -4.31 -11.60
CA LEU A 150 -14.31 -4.72 -10.26
C LEU A 150 -13.66 -6.03 -9.80
N GLU A 151 -13.25 -6.90 -10.72
CA GLU A 151 -12.59 -8.19 -10.46
C GLU A 151 -11.39 -8.42 -11.37
N SER A 152 -10.27 -8.84 -10.79
CA SER A 152 -8.99 -9.07 -11.50
C SER A 152 -8.68 -10.56 -11.63
N ARG A 153 -8.15 -10.96 -12.79
CA ARG A 153 -7.71 -12.34 -13.10
C ARG A 153 -6.26 -12.60 -12.72
N TYR A 154 -5.45 -11.56 -12.66
CA TYR A 154 -4.04 -11.60 -12.29
C TYR A 154 -3.65 -10.35 -11.51
N GLU A 155 -2.52 -10.41 -10.82
CA GLU A 155 -2.00 -9.32 -10.00
C GLU A 155 -1.64 -8.11 -10.88
N GLY A 156 -2.06 -6.92 -10.46
CA GLY A 156 -1.78 -5.68 -11.17
C GLY A 156 -2.70 -5.37 -12.36
N GLN A 157 -3.65 -6.25 -12.72
CA GLN A 157 -4.52 -6.04 -13.88
C GLN A 157 -5.25 -4.69 -13.85
N ALA A 158 -5.95 -4.37 -12.76
CA ALA A 158 -6.74 -3.15 -12.67
C ALA A 158 -5.85 -1.89 -12.73
N ALA A 159 -4.67 -1.93 -12.09
CA ALA A 159 -3.68 -0.86 -12.15
C ALA A 159 -3.15 -0.63 -13.57
N MET A 160 -2.79 -1.69 -14.30
CA MET A 160 -2.32 -1.60 -15.69
C MET A 160 -3.40 -1.07 -16.64
N GLU A 161 -4.64 -1.50 -16.46
CA GLU A 161 -5.76 -1.02 -17.27
C GLU A 161 -6.09 0.45 -16.98
N LEU A 162 -6.01 0.87 -15.71
CA LEU A 162 -6.14 2.27 -15.32
C LEU A 162 -5.04 3.14 -15.93
N GLU A 163 -3.78 2.68 -15.89
CA GLU A 163 -2.66 3.37 -16.52
C GLU A 163 -2.89 3.52 -18.04
N CYS A 164 -3.30 2.44 -18.71
CA CYS A 164 -3.61 2.46 -20.15
C CYS A 164 -4.72 3.46 -20.48
N ALA A 165 -5.78 3.52 -19.67
CA ALA A 165 -6.87 4.48 -19.83
C ALA A 165 -6.40 5.94 -19.64
N ALA A 166 -5.42 6.16 -18.74
CA ALA A 166 -4.87 7.48 -18.47
C ALA A 166 -3.75 7.91 -19.44
N ALA A 167 -3.16 6.99 -20.20
CA ALA A 167 -1.88 7.16 -20.90
C ALA A 167 -1.76 8.38 -21.83
N THR A 168 -2.87 8.83 -22.42
CA THR A 168 -2.89 9.95 -23.37
C THR A 168 -3.43 11.25 -22.77
N THR A 169 -3.87 11.24 -21.52
CA THR A 169 -4.47 12.39 -20.86
C THR A 169 -3.44 13.09 -19.98
N PRO A 170 -3.15 14.37 -20.21
CA PRO A 170 -2.30 15.14 -19.30
C PRO A 170 -2.89 15.16 -17.90
N GLY A 171 -2.09 14.72 -16.93
CA GLY A 171 -2.48 14.76 -15.52
C GLY A 171 -2.53 16.19 -14.98
N ARG A 172 -3.40 16.42 -13.99
CA ARG A 172 -3.36 17.61 -13.14
C ARG A 172 -2.93 17.19 -11.74
N ILE A 173 -2.04 17.95 -11.12
CA ILE A 173 -1.69 17.76 -9.71
C ILE A 173 -2.94 18.07 -8.88
N LEU A 174 -3.46 17.04 -8.21
CA LEU A 174 -4.55 17.19 -7.25
C LEU A 174 -3.98 17.61 -5.89
N PRO A 175 -4.73 18.42 -5.11
CA PRO A 175 -4.33 18.76 -3.76
C PRO A 175 -4.50 17.53 -2.87
N PHE A 176 -3.42 16.76 -2.70
CA PHE A 176 -3.38 15.68 -1.70
C PHE A 176 -2.97 16.26 -0.34
N PRO A 177 -3.89 16.36 0.63
CA PRO A 177 -3.57 16.98 1.91
C PRO A 177 -2.62 16.09 2.71
N VAL A 178 -1.46 16.65 3.08
CA VAL A 178 -0.53 16.00 3.99
C VAL A 178 -0.98 16.24 5.42
N ARG A 179 -1.30 15.17 6.15
CA ARG A 179 -1.59 15.23 7.60
C ARG A 179 -0.32 14.88 8.38
N ARG A 180 0.17 15.79 9.21
CA ARG A 180 1.26 15.50 10.15
C ARG A 180 0.73 14.60 11.27
N GLN A 181 1.35 13.45 11.48
CA GLN A 181 1.08 12.58 12.63
C GLN A 181 2.27 12.64 13.59
N GLY A 182 2.03 13.14 14.80
CA GLY A 182 3.05 13.32 15.83
C GLY A 182 4.06 14.42 15.53
N ALA A 183 4.40 15.22 16.54
CA ALA A 183 5.64 15.99 16.49
C ALA A 183 6.77 14.97 16.65
N ALA A 184 7.64 14.83 15.64
CA ALA A 184 9.00 14.49 16.00
C ALA A 184 9.49 15.67 16.84
N GLU A 185 9.58 15.51 18.16
CA GLU A 185 10.44 16.35 18.96
C GLU A 185 11.82 16.24 18.31
N VAL A 186 12.17 17.26 17.55
CA VAL A 186 13.54 17.52 17.20
C VAL A 186 14.16 17.96 18.52
N GLU A 187 14.63 17.01 19.32
CA GLU A 187 15.63 17.31 20.33
C GLU A 187 16.83 17.88 19.55
N GLY A 188 16.88 19.21 19.52
CA GLY A 188 17.99 19.97 18.97
C GLY A 188 19.22 19.64 19.80
N ASN A 189 20.03 18.70 19.33
CA ASN A 189 21.35 18.46 19.87
C ASN A 189 22.32 19.52 19.31
N GLY A 190 22.63 20.51 20.16
CA GLY A 190 23.79 21.42 20.05
C GLY A 190 23.59 22.59 19.08
N GLN A 191 23.85 23.85 19.46
CA GLN A 191 24.96 24.39 20.24
C GLN A 191 24.57 25.66 20.99
#